data_AF-A0A453S9H7-F1
#
_entry.id   AF-A0A453S9H7-F1
#
_cell.length_a   1.000
_cell.length_b   1.000
_cell.length_c   1.000
_cell.angle_alpha   90.00
_cell.angle_beta   90.00
_cell.angle_gamma   90.00
#
_symmetry.space_group_name_H-M   'P 1'
#
loop_
_entity.id
_entity.type
_entity.pdbx_description
1 polymer ?
#
loop_
_entity_poly.entity_id
_entity_poly.type
_entity_poly.pdbx_seq_one_letter_code
_entity_poly.pdbx_strand_id
1 'polypeptide(L)'
;MDPKVAVALTLSLVGGLSTSLGALLAILNHAPNNRTLGILQGFATGLMLSMSFFDLAYDAVNAIGFLKGNLWFFAGALLFSAIADIFPEPECSPPDENDKETVNSTARKELMMRHRRRVIFSVIVTAVVAGVSLQNFPVGTAAFLGTAKGFRVGLNLVIAIALHYIPEGIAVALPAYFATCSKWQAFKLATLAGFAEPVGVIIVGMLTPLIL
;
A
#
# COMPACT_ATOMS: atom_id res chain seq x y z
N MET A 1 -6.49 25.28 -11.37
CA MET A 1 -5.64 24.46 -10.48
C MET A 1 -4.23 24.98 -10.60
N ASP A 2 -3.51 25.13 -9.49
CA ASP A 2 -2.09 25.49 -9.50
C ASP A 2 -1.34 24.47 -10.38
N PRO A 3 -0.47 24.88 -11.33
CA PRO A 3 0.30 23.97 -12.16
C PRO A 3 1.06 22.91 -11.37
N LYS A 4 1.47 23.20 -10.12
CA LYS A 4 2.13 22.23 -9.24
C LYS A 4 1.20 21.10 -8.79
N VAL A 5 -0.04 21.45 -8.43
CA VAL A 5 -1.09 20.46 -8.07
C VAL A 5 -1.42 19.58 -9.26
N ALA A 6 -1.53 20.16 -10.46
CA ALA A 6 -1.83 19.40 -11.68
C ALA A 6 -0.73 18.39 -12.03
N VAL A 7 0.54 18.78 -11.91
CA VAL A 7 1.67 17.88 -12.13
C VAL A 7 1.66 16.76 -11.08
N ALA A 8 1.64 17.11 -9.79
CA ALA A 8 1.63 16.11 -8.70
C ALA A 8 0.47 15.11 -8.83
N LEU A 9 -0.72 15.59 -9.20
CA LEU A 9 -1.89 14.74 -9.41
C LEU A 9 -1.67 13.78 -10.59
N THR A 10 -1.10 14.27 -11.70
CA THR A 10 -0.74 13.43 -12.84
C THR A 10 0.27 12.34 -12.45
N LEU A 11 1.28 12.70 -11.64
CA LEU A 11 2.29 11.76 -11.16
C LEU A 11 1.69 10.68 -10.25
N SER A 12 0.84 11.08 -9.30
CA SER A 12 0.13 10.13 -8.42
C SER A 12 -0.88 9.25 -9.15
N LEU A 13 -1.48 9.75 -10.24
CA LEU A 13 -2.34 8.93 -11.09
C LEU A 13 -1.52 7.89 -11.84
N VAL A 14 -0.34 8.25 -12.34
CA VAL A 14 0.59 7.29 -12.95
C VAL A 14 1.01 6.23 -11.94
N GLY A 15 1.35 6.63 -10.70
CA GLY A 15 1.65 5.72 -9.60
C GLY A 15 0.49 4.74 -9.35
N GLY A 16 -0.70 5.25 -8.98
CA GLY A 16 -1.88 4.41 -8.73
C GLY A 16 -2.29 3.50 -9.90
N LEU A 17 -2.09 3.95 -11.15
CA LEU A 17 -2.29 3.13 -12.34
C LEU A 17 -1.23 2.02 -12.48
N SER A 18 0.01 2.24 -12.06
CA SER A 18 1.04 1.21 -12.01
C SER A 18 0.70 0.09 -11.01
N THR A 19 0.10 0.40 -9.85
CA THR A 19 -0.43 -0.63 -8.93
C THR A 19 -1.54 -1.43 -9.58
N SER A 20 -2.44 -0.73 -10.30
CA SER A 20 -3.51 -1.38 -11.06
C SER A 20 -2.95 -2.29 -12.16
N LEU A 21 -1.88 -1.86 -12.84
CA LEU A 21 -1.18 -2.64 -13.86
C LEU A 21 -0.51 -3.89 -13.26
N GLY A 22 0.18 -3.76 -12.13
CA GLY A 22 0.75 -4.90 -11.41
C GLY A 22 -0.31 -5.92 -11.02
N ALA A 23 -1.44 -5.45 -10.49
CA ALA A 23 -2.58 -6.30 -10.16
C ALA A 23 -3.14 -7.02 -11.39
N LEU A 24 -3.28 -6.32 -12.52
CA LEU A 24 -3.74 -6.89 -13.78
C LEU A 24 -2.79 -7.99 -14.27
N LEU A 25 -1.47 -7.75 -14.21
CA LEU A 25 -0.46 -8.74 -14.58
C LEU A 25 -0.52 -10.00 -13.70
N ALA A 26 -0.78 -9.84 -12.40
CA ALA A 26 -0.91 -10.95 -11.46
C ALA A 26 -2.14 -11.83 -11.74
N ILE A 27 -3.26 -11.25 -12.17
CA ILE A 27 -4.50 -12.01 -12.43
C ILE A 27 -4.56 -12.64 -13.83
N LEU A 28 -3.88 -12.03 -14.81
CA LEU A 28 -3.83 -12.53 -16.19
C LEU A 28 -2.76 -13.61 -16.38
N ASN A 29 -1.60 -13.43 -15.76
CA ASN A 29 -0.50 -14.39 -15.87
C ASN A 29 -0.49 -15.40 -14.72
N HIS A 30 0.42 -16.37 -14.79
CA HIS A 30 0.65 -17.28 -13.67
C HIS A 30 1.19 -16.50 -12.47
N ALA A 31 0.69 -16.82 -11.27
CA ALA A 31 1.17 -16.22 -10.04
C ALA A 31 2.71 -16.39 -9.94
N PRO A 32 3.48 -15.31 -9.72
CA PRO A 32 4.92 -15.43 -9.50
C PRO A 32 5.19 -16.30 -8.27
N ASN A 33 6.25 -17.10 -8.33
CA ASN A 33 6.67 -17.92 -7.19
C ASN A 33 7.14 -17.02 -6.03
N ASN A 34 7.06 -17.51 -4.79
CA ASN A 34 7.39 -16.79 -3.56
C ASN A 34 8.79 -16.17 -3.58
N ARG A 35 9.76 -16.82 -4.24
CA ARG A 35 11.12 -16.26 -4.41
C ARG A 35 11.11 -15.00 -5.27
N THR A 36 10.41 -15.01 -6.39
CA THR A 36 10.30 -13.84 -7.27
C THR A 36 9.53 -12.73 -6.59
N LEU A 37 8.44 -13.07 -5.87
CA LEU A 37 7.67 -12.11 -5.09
C LEU A 37 8.54 -11.44 -4.01
N GLY A 38 9.35 -12.20 -3.28
CA GLY A 38 10.27 -11.68 -2.26
C GLY A 38 11.35 -10.77 -2.83
N ILE A 39 11.92 -11.10 -4.00
CA ILE A 39 12.89 -10.22 -4.69
C ILE A 39 12.21 -8.90 -5.09
N LEU A 40 11.00 -8.99 -5.63
CA LEU A 40 10.23 -7.86 -6.11
C LEU A 40 9.82 -6.94 -4.96
N GLN A 41 9.40 -7.49 -3.83
CA GLN A 41 9.12 -6.75 -2.59
C GLN A 41 10.40 -6.17 -1.96
N GLY A 42 11.51 -6.90 -1.94
CA GLY A 42 12.79 -6.38 -1.43
C GLY A 42 13.29 -5.17 -2.23
N PHE A 43 13.17 -5.22 -3.56
CA PHE A 43 13.44 -4.06 -4.43
C PHE A 43 12.54 -2.87 -4.09
N ALA A 44 11.23 -3.15 -3.93
CA ALA A 44 10.24 -2.15 -3.58
C ALA A 44 10.58 -1.47 -2.22
N THR A 45 10.79 -2.27 -1.17
CA THR A 45 11.20 -1.77 0.16
C THR A 45 12.49 -0.97 0.11
N GLY A 46 13.49 -1.40 -0.67
CA GLY A 46 14.75 -0.68 -0.83
C GLY A 46 14.56 0.71 -1.44
N LEU A 47 13.74 0.83 -2.48
CA LEU A 47 13.41 2.13 -3.09
C LEU A 47 12.72 3.08 -2.09
N MET A 48 11.75 2.57 -1.31
CA MET A 48 11.03 3.39 -0.33
C MET A 48 11.92 3.84 0.83
N LEU A 49 12.80 2.98 1.31
CA LEU A 49 13.77 3.33 2.35
C LEU A 49 14.74 4.41 1.84
N SER A 50 15.24 4.26 0.62
CA SER A 50 16.11 5.26 -0.02
C SER A 50 15.43 6.62 -0.15
N MET A 51 14.18 6.68 -0.65
CA MET A 51 13.43 7.93 -0.76
C MET A 51 13.15 8.56 0.63
N SER A 52 12.79 7.74 1.61
CA SER A 52 12.46 8.23 2.96
C SER A 52 13.66 8.89 3.63
N PHE A 53 14.86 8.28 3.58
CA PHE A 53 16.04 8.80 4.26
C PHE A 53 16.80 9.86 3.46
N PHE A 54 17.02 9.64 2.15
CA PHE A 54 17.86 10.53 1.35
C PHE A 54 17.13 11.73 0.76
N ASP A 55 15.80 11.65 0.62
CA ASP A 55 14.99 12.74 0.07
C ASP A 55 14.18 13.40 1.20
N LEU A 56 13.13 12.73 1.69
CA LEU A 56 12.17 13.35 2.62
C LEU A 56 12.78 13.75 3.97
N ALA A 57 13.48 12.83 4.64
CA ALA A 57 14.04 13.11 5.96
C ALA A 57 15.14 14.19 5.88
N TYR A 58 16.00 14.09 4.87
CA TYR A 58 17.02 15.09 4.59
C TYR A 58 16.42 16.48 4.35
N ASP A 59 15.38 16.56 3.53
CA ASP A 59 14.66 17.80 3.24
C ASP A 59 13.96 18.39 4.45
N ALA A 60 13.28 17.56 5.23
CA ALA A 60 12.61 17.98 6.45
C ALA A 60 13.61 18.57 7.45
N VAL A 61 14.76 17.90 7.66
CA VAL A 61 15.82 18.40 8.54
C VAL A 61 16.36 19.74 8.05
N ASN A 62 16.56 19.92 6.74
CA ASN A 62 17.02 21.19 6.19
C ASN A 62 15.97 22.31 6.26
N ALA A 63 14.68 21.98 6.17
CA ALA A 63 13.60 22.96 6.18
C ALA A 63 13.24 23.46 7.60
N ILE A 64 13.15 22.56 8.58
CA ILE A 64 12.65 22.88 9.93
C ILE A 64 13.69 22.69 11.04
N GLY A 65 14.91 22.25 10.69
CA GLY A 65 16.03 22.03 11.59
C GLY A 65 16.09 20.61 12.16
N PHE A 66 17.30 20.17 12.54
CA PHE A 66 17.59 18.80 12.98
C PHE A 66 16.68 18.31 14.11
N LEU A 67 16.52 19.08 15.19
CA LEU A 67 15.73 18.66 16.34
C LEU A 67 14.24 18.51 16.01
N LYS A 68 13.64 19.50 15.35
CA LYS A 68 12.22 19.48 14.99
C LYS A 68 11.93 18.41 13.93
N GLY A 69 12.82 18.26 12.94
CA GLY A 69 12.70 17.22 11.90
C GLY A 69 12.68 15.82 12.50
N ASN A 70 13.63 15.51 13.39
CA ASN A 70 13.65 14.20 14.06
C ASN A 70 12.43 13.98 14.98
N LEU A 71 11.96 15.01 15.69
CA LEU A 71 10.75 14.89 16.51
C LEU A 71 9.51 14.52 15.68
N TRP A 72 9.30 15.18 14.54
CA TRP A 72 8.19 14.86 13.63
C TRP A 72 8.34 13.49 12.96
N PHE A 73 9.58 13.09 12.63
CA PHE A 73 9.86 11.76 12.10
C PHE A 73 9.45 10.66 13.09
N PHE A 74 9.90 10.73 14.35
CA PHE A 74 9.55 9.74 15.37
C PHE A 74 8.07 9.81 15.77
N ALA A 75 7.46 11.00 15.81
CA ALA A 75 6.03 11.14 16.01
C ALA A 75 5.22 10.45 14.89
N GLY A 76 5.64 10.61 13.64
CA GLY A 76 5.06 9.92 12.50
C GLY A 76 5.24 8.40 12.57
N ALA A 77 6.42 7.92 12.96
CA ALA A 77 6.68 6.49 13.14
C ALA A 77 5.81 5.89 14.25
N LEU A 78 5.63 6.58 15.37
CA LEU A 78 4.77 6.15 16.47
C LEU A 78 3.30 6.16 16.07
N LEU A 79 2.85 7.20 15.36
CA LEU A 79 1.50 7.25 14.80
C LEU A 79 1.25 6.08 13.85
N PHE A 80 2.20 5.78 12.96
CA PHE A 80 2.10 4.64 12.04
C PHE A 80 2.05 3.31 12.80
N SER A 81 2.88 3.14 13.83
CA SER A 81 2.83 1.96 14.72
C SER A 81 1.46 1.79 15.36
N ALA A 82 0.88 2.86 15.91
CA ALA A 82 -0.44 2.81 16.53
C ALA A 82 -1.56 2.50 15.52
N ILE A 83 -1.44 3.00 14.29
CA ILE A 83 -2.37 2.66 13.21
C ILE A 83 -2.18 1.19 12.79
N ALA A 84 -0.95 0.69 12.73
CA ALA A 84 -0.66 -0.71 12.38
C ALA A 84 -1.28 -1.68 13.40
N ASP A 85 -1.29 -1.32 14.69
CA ASP A 85 -1.93 -2.13 15.74
C ASP A 85 -3.46 -2.25 15.56
N ILE A 86 -4.10 -1.30 14.87
CA ILE A 86 -5.54 -1.35 14.55
C ILE A 86 -5.84 -2.40 13.46
N PHE A 87 -4.84 -2.74 12.64
CA PHE A 87 -4.94 -3.74 11.57
C PHE A 87 -4.11 -4.98 11.94
N PRO A 88 -4.54 -5.80 12.91
CA PRO A 88 -3.78 -6.94 13.39
C PRO A 88 -3.48 -7.91 12.26
N GLU A 89 -2.24 -8.42 12.26
CA GLU A 89 -1.81 -9.44 11.32
C GLU A 89 -2.65 -10.71 11.51
N PRO A 90 -3.27 -11.22 10.44
CA PRO A 90 -4.05 -12.45 10.52
C PRO A 90 -3.11 -13.63 10.71
N GLU A 91 -3.21 -14.29 11.87
CA GLU A 91 -2.48 -15.53 12.16
C GLU A 91 -2.92 -16.65 11.20
N CYS A 92 -2.04 -17.03 10.27
CA CYS A 92 -2.20 -18.20 9.42
C CYS A 92 -1.86 -19.48 10.18
N SER A 93 -2.71 -19.87 11.13
CA SER A 93 -2.61 -21.19 11.76
C SER A 93 -3.42 -22.20 10.92
N PRO A 94 -2.82 -23.27 10.37
CA PRO A 94 -3.59 -24.34 9.76
C PRO A 94 -4.51 -24.93 10.83
N PRO A 95 -5.76 -25.30 10.49
CA PRO A 95 -6.64 -25.93 11.46
C PRO A 95 -6.05 -27.28 11.88
N ASP A 96 -5.80 -27.45 13.18
CA ASP A 96 -5.39 -28.73 13.75
C ASP A 96 -6.41 -29.81 13.37
N GLU A 97 -5.93 -30.88 12.75
CA GLU A 97 -6.74 -32.00 12.23
C GLU A 97 -7.30 -32.93 13.33
N ASN A 98 -7.13 -32.61 14.61
CA ASN A 98 -7.55 -33.46 15.71
C ASN A 98 -8.85 -32.98 16.35
N ASP A 99 -9.98 -33.17 15.67
CA ASP A 99 -11.26 -33.00 16.34
C ASP A 99 -12.36 -33.90 15.75
N LYS A 100 -12.30 -35.18 16.14
CA LYS A 100 -13.33 -36.21 15.89
C LYS A 100 -14.56 -35.88 16.75
N GLU A 101 -15.71 -35.54 16.13
CA GLU A 101 -17.04 -35.97 16.65
C GLU A 101 -18.27 -35.68 15.74
N THR A 102 -19.04 -36.75 15.51
CA THR A 102 -20.50 -36.93 15.26
C THR A 102 -21.25 -36.12 14.18
N VAL A 103 -21.45 -36.80 13.05
CA VAL A 103 -22.47 -36.82 11.95
C VAL A 103 -23.62 -35.78 11.86
N ASN A 104 -24.11 -35.13 12.92
CA ASN A 104 -25.05 -33.99 12.83
C ASN A 104 -24.36 -32.62 12.97
N SER A 105 -23.09 -32.62 13.38
CA SER A 105 -22.25 -31.43 13.53
C SER A 105 -21.62 -31.00 12.20
N THR A 106 -21.53 -31.87 11.20
CA THR A 106 -20.72 -31.68 9.99
C THR A 106 -21.16 -30.49 9.16
N ALA A 107 -22.46 -30.35 8.88
CA ALA A 107 -22.97 -29.22 8.10
C ALA A 107 -22.82 -27.88 8.84
N ARG A 108 -22.99 -27.87 10.17
CA ARG A 108 -22.84 -26.67 11.01
C ARG A 108 -21.36 -26.29 11.20
N LYS A 109 -20.50 -27.29 11.41
CA LYS A 109 -19.03 -27.15 11.53
C LYS A 109 -18.45 -26.69 10.19
N GLU A 110 -18.92 -27.24 9.08
CA GLU A 110 -18.54 -26.82 7.72
C GLU A 110 -19.02 -25.39 7.40
N LEU A 111 -20.24 -25.02 7.80
CA LEU A 111 -20.76 -23.66 7.63
C LEU A 111 -20.02 -22.63 8.51
N MET A 112 -19.69 -22.98 9.76
CA MET A 112 -18.84 -22.16 10.64
C MET A 112 -17.41 -22.04 10.11
N MET A 113 -16.83 -23.11 9.57
CA MET A 113 -15.49 -23.09 8.97
C MET A 113 -15.45 -22.25 7.69
N ARG A 114 -16.47 -22.35 6.82
CA ARG A 114 -16.63 -21.48 5.65
C ARG A 114 -16.83 -20.01 6.04
N HIS A 115 -17.60 -19.75 7.09
CA HIS A 115 -17.81 -18.40 7.60
C HIS A 115 -16.53 -17.82 8.20
N ARG A 116 -15.84 -18.58 9.07
CA ARG A 116 -14.56 -18.20 9.67
C ARG A 116 -13.48 -17.95 8.60
N ARG A 117 -13.40 -18.79 7.57
CA ARG A 117 -12.52 -18.55 6.41
C ARG A 117 -12.84 -17.22 5.74
N ARG A 118 -14.11 -16.95 5.43
CA ARG A 118 -14.52 -15.68 4.79
C ARG A 118 -14.22 -14.46 5.66
N VAL A 119 -14.41 -14.56 6.97
CA VAL A 119 -14.11 -13.46 7.90
C VAL A 119 -12.61 -13.21 7.96
N ILE A 120 -11.79 -14.25 8.15
CA ILE A 120 -10.32 -14.13 8.17
C ILE A 120 -9.81 -13.60 6.82
N PHE A 121 -10.35 -14.09 5.70
CA PHE A 121 -10.00 -13.60 4.37
C PHE A 121 -10.42 -12.16 4.12
N SER A 122 -11.60 -11.76 4.58
CA SER A 122 -12.03 -10.35 4.53
C SER A 122 -11.12 -9.47 5.36
N VAL A 123 -10.70 -9.92 6.55
CA VAL A 123 -9.79 -9.18 7.42
C VAL A 123 -8.39 -9.07 6.80
N ILE A 124 -7.84 -10.15 6.23
CA ILE A 124 -6.57 -10.14 5.48
C ILE A 124 -6.63 -9.12 4.34
N VAL A 125 -7.68 -9.17 3.53
CA VAL A 125 -7.84 -8.29 2.38
C VAL A 125 -7.99 -6.85 2.81
N THR A 126 -8.83 -6.58 3.81
CA THR A 126 -9.01 -5.22 4.33
C THR A 126 -7.72 -4.69 4.97
N ALA A 127 -6.97 -5.51 5.71
CA ALA A 127 -5.70 -5.12 6.31
C ALA A 127 -4.61 -4.85 5.25
N VAL A 128 -4.52 -5.68 4.21
CA VAL A 128 -3.56 -5.46 3.10
C VAL A 128 -3.92 -4.21 2.32
N VAL A 129 -5.20 -4.03 1.94
CA VAL A 129 -5.66 -2.84 1.21
C VAL A 129 -5.50 -1.58 2.05
N ALA A 130 -5.82 -1.64 3.35
CA ALA A 130 -5.66 -0.50 4.26
C ALA A 130 -4.19 -0.17 4.51
N GLY A 131 -3.34 -1.17 4.79
CA GLY A 131 -1.91 -0.99 4.98
C GLY A 131 -1.23 -0.39 3.74
N VAL A 132 -1.59 -0.89 2.55
CA VAL A 132 -1.08 -0.36 1.28
C VAL A 132 -1.59 1.07 1.03
N SER A 133 -2.84 1.35 1.37
CA SER A 133 -3.37 2.72 1.27
C SER A 133 -2.63 3.68 2.21
N LEU A 134 -2.27 3.23 3.41
CA LEU A 134 -1.57 4.02 4.41
C LEU A 134 -0.12 4.30 4.04
N GLN A 135 0.57 3.41 3.32
CA GLN A 135 1.92 3.69 2.79
C GLN A 135 1.88 4.56 1.52
N ASN A 136 0.84 4.42 0.69
CA ASN A 136 0.72 5.18 -0.57
C ASN A 136 0.34 6.65 -0.34
N PHE A 137 -0.31 6.96 0.79
CA PHE A 137 -0.66 8.31 1.16
C PHE A 137 0.56 9.23 1.41
N PRO A 138 1.57 8.83 2.22
CA PRO A 138 2.85 9.54 2.32
C PRO A 138 3.57 9.72 0.99
N VAL A 139 3.52 8.72 0.09
CA VAL A 139 4.16 8.80 -1.24
C VAL A 139 3.51 9.88 -2.09
N GLY A 140 2.17 9.96 -2.12
CA GLY A 140 1.47 11.04 -2.81
C GLY A 140 1.83 12.43 -2.24
N THR A 141 1.93 12.53 -0.91
CA THR A 141 2.38 13.76 -0.23
C THR A 141 3.80 14.16 -0.66
N ALA A 142 4.70 13.19 -0.72
CA ALA A 142 6.09 13.38 -1.16
C ALA A 142 6.17 13.82 -2.63
N ALA A 143 5.37 13.23 -3.51
CA ALA A 143 5.31 13.60 -4.92
C ALA A 143 4.89 15.07 -5.10
N PHE A 144 3.94 15.55 -4.30
CA PHE A 144 3.55 16.96 -4.30
C PHE A 144 4.72 17.88 -3.89
N LEU A 145 5.40 17.57 -2.78
CA LEU A 145 6.54 18.37 -2.31
C LEU A 145 7.75 18.30 -3.28
N GLY A 146 8.02 17.13 -3.86
CA GLY A 146 9.12 16.91 -4.79
C GLY A 146 8.93 17.63 -6.12
N THR A 147 7.71 17.69 -6.65
CA THR A 147 7.42 18.47 -7.86
C THR A 147 7.61 19.98 -7.68
N ALA A 148 7.48 20.49 -6.45
CA ALA A 148 7.77 21.88 -6.13
C ALA A 148 9.25 22.23 -6.32
N LYS A 149 10.16 21.24 -6.33
CA LYS A 149 11.61 21.41 -6.50
C LYS A 149 12.08 21.38 -7.96
N GLY A 150 11.21 21.04 -8.90
CA GLY A 150 11.49 21.12 -10.34
C GLY A 150 11.18 19.84 -11.13
N PHE A 151 10.96 20.00 -12.44
CA PHE A 151 10.50 18.94 -13.36
C PHE A 151 11.40 17.70 -13.38
N ARG A 152 12.73 17.87 -13.31
CA ARG A 152 13.70 16.76 -13.38
C ARG A 152 13.64 15.85 -12.15
N VAL A 153 13.40 16.43 -10.97
CA VAL A 153 13.23 15.69 -9.71
C VAL A 153 11.91 14.92 -9.76
N GLY A 154 10.82 15.58 -10.18
CA GLY A 154 9.51 14.95 -10.35
C GLY A 154 9.54 13.77 -11.33
N LEU A 155 10.25 13.89 -12.46
CA LEU A 155 10.33 12.81 -13.45
C LEU A 155 11.07 11.57 -12.91
N ASN A 156 12.21 11.76 -12.23
CA ASN A 156 12.95 10.65 -11.61
C ASN A 156 12.12 9.96 -10.53
N LEU A 157 11.41 10.75 -9.73
CA LEU A 157 10.52 10.26 -8.68
C LEU A 157 9.41 9.38 -9.27
N VAL A 158 8.81 9.81 -10.38
CA VAL A 158 7.72 9.07 -11.06
C VAL A 158 8.16 7.74 -11.62
N ILE A 159 9.32 7.70 -12.26
CA ILE A 159 9.85 6.44 -12.79
C ILE A 159 10.11 5.47 -11.64
N ALA A 160 10.69 5.96 -10.54
CA ALA A 160 10.95 5.14 -9.36
C ALA A 160 9.67 4.66 -8.66
N ILE A 161 8.67 5.54 -8.50
CA ILE A 161 7.34 5.19 -7.96
C ILE A 161 6.68 4.15 -8.88
N ALA A 162 6.61 4.38 -10.19
CA ALA A 162 5.99 3.45 -11.13
C ALA A 162 6.64 2.05 -11.10
N LEU A 163 7.97 1.99 -11.00
CA LEU A 163 8.71 0.72 -10.88
C LEU A 163 8.45 -0.02 -9.56
N HIS A 164 8.21 0.70 -8.47
CA HIS A 164 7.84 0.12 -7.18
C HIS A 164 6.38 -0.38 -7.17
N TYR A 165 5.48 0.33 -7.85
CA TYR A 165 4.05 0.12 -7.74
C TYR A 165 3.55 -1.13 -8.48
N ILE A 166 4.25 -1.57 -9.53
CA ILE A 166 3.98 -2.85 -10.19
C ILE A 166 4.18 -4.05 -9.22
N PRO A 167 5.34 -4.19 -8.55
CA PRO A 167 5.54 -5.10 -7.41
C PRO A 167 4.40 -5.12 -6.40
N GLU A 168 4.00 -3.94 -5.95
CA GLU A 168 2.99 -3.75 -4.93
C GLU A 168 1.63 -4.25 -5.40
N GLY A 169 1.23 -3.88 -6.62
CA GLY A 169 0.00 -4.35 -7.24
C GLY A 169 -0.11 -5.87 -7.30
N ILE A 170 1.00 -6.55 -7.60
CA ILE A 170 1.07 -8.02 -7.58
C ILE A 170 0.92 -8.55 -6.15
N ALA A 171 1.62 -7.95 -5.19
CA ALA A 171 1.60 -8.34 -3.78
C ALA A 171 0.22 -8.15 -3.11
N VAL A 172 -0.58 -7.17 -3.56
CA VAL A 172 -1.95 -6.94 -3.08
C VAL A 172 -2.96 -7.85 -3.79
N ALA A 173 -2.83 -8.02 -5.10
CA ALA A 173 -3.80 -8.75 -5.90
C ALA A 173 -3.78 -10.27 -5.61
N LEU A 174 -2.62 -10.87 -5.31
CA LEU A 174 -2.51 -12.31 -5.06
C LEU A 174 -3.27 -12.75 -3.79
N PRO A 175 -3.04 -12.17 -2.59
CA PRO A 175 -3.85 -12.47 -1.41
C PRO A 175 -5.33 -12.16 -1.62
N ALA A 176 -5.66 -11.05 -2.29
CA ALA A 176 -7.04 -10.69 -2.60
C ALA A 176 -7.71 -11.71 -3.54
N TYR A 177 -6.98 -12.26 -4.50
CA TYR A 177 -7.47 -13.31 -5.38
C TYR A 177 -7.70 -14.63 -4.63
N PHE A 178 -6.75 -15.05 -3.80
CA PHE A 178 -6.91 -16.26 -2.98
C PHE A 178 -8.04 -16.12 -1.96
N ALA A 179 -8.32 -14.90 -1.48
CA ALA A 179 -9.39 -14.59 -0.55
C ALA A 179 -10.78 -14.53 -1.18
N THR A 180 -10.90 -13.87 -2.34
CA THR A 180 -12.20 -13.61 -3.00
C THR A 180 -12.58 -14.68 -4.02
N CYS A 181 -11.62 -15.51 -4.44
CA CYS A 181 -11.72 -16.44 -5.57
C CYS A 181 -12.16 -15.75 -6.88
N SER A 182 -12.04 -14.42 -6.98
CA SER A 182 -12.50 -13.63 -8.12
C SER A 182 -11.40 -12.69 -8.59
N LYS A 183 -10.89 -12.95 -9.80
CA LYS A 183 -9.86 -12.14 -10.45
C LYS A 183 -10.25 -10.65 -10.51
N TRP A 184 -11.52 -10.39 -10.79
CA TRP A 184 -12.03 -9.03 -10.92
C TRP A 184 -12.17 -8.30 -9.58
N GLN A 185 -12.53 -9.01 -8.51
CA GLN A 185 -12.56 -8.42 -7.17
C GLN A 185 -11.15 -8.11 -6.67
N ALA A 186 -10.19 -9.01 -6.90
CA ALA A 186 -8.79 -8.79 -6.57
C ALA A 186 -8.20 -7.57 -7.29
N PHE A 187 -8.47 -7.43 -8.59
CA PHE A 187 -8.08 -6.25 -9.36
C PHE A 187 -8.71 -4.97 -8.81
N LYS A 188 -10.04 -4.95 -8.56
CA LYS A 188 -10.72 -3.78 -8.00
C LYS A 188 -10.14 -3.33 -6.66
N LEU A 189 -9.83 -4.28 -5.77
CA LEU A 189 -9.26 -4.00 -4.46
C LEU A 189 -7.84 -3.43 -4.56
N ALA A 190 -6.99 -3.98 -5.42
CA ALA A 190 -5.65 -3.46 -5.66
C ALA A 190 -5.66 -2.08 -6.32
N THR A 191 -6.55 -1.88 -7.30
CA THR A 191 -6.78 -0.57 -7.93
C THR A 191 -7.26 0.45 -6.91
N LEU A 192 -8.20 0.09 -6.03
CA LEU A 192 -8.69 0.97 -4.97
C LEU A 192 -7.57 1.37 -4.00
N ALA A 193 -6.67 0.44 -3.65
CA ALA A 193 -5.48 0.74 -2.85
C ALA A 193 -4.52 1.71 -3.57
N GLY A 194 -4.34 1.55 -4.88
CA GLY A 194 -3.55 2.48 -5.70
C GLY A 194 -4.15 3.89 -5.75
N PHE A 195 -5.47 4.04 -5.70
CA PHE A 195 -6.14 5.35 -5.64
C PHE A 195 -5.93 6.11 -4.31
N ALA A 196 -5.38 5.49 -3.27
CA ALA A 196 -5.02 6.20 -2.04
C ALA A 196 -3.95 7.28 -2.27
N GLU A 197 -3.07 7.10 -3.27
CA GLU A 197 -2.01 8.05 -3.60
C GLU A 197 -2.53 9.39 -4.14
N PRO A 198 -3.38 9.45 -5.20
CA PRO A 198 -3.95 10.71 -5.68
C PRO A 198 -4.85 11.37 -4.63
N VAL A 199 -5.51 10.60 -3.76
CA VAL A 199 -6.26 11.15 -2.62
C VAL A 199 -5.32 11.88 -1.66
N GLY A 200 -4.15 11.33 -1.38
CA GLY A 200 -3.10 11.99 -0.59
C GLY A 200 -2.65 13.32 -1.21
N VAL A 201 -2.40 13.35 -2.52
CA VAL A 201 -2.06 14.59 -3.24
C VAL A 201 -3.15 15.64 -3.11
N ILE A 202 -4.42 15.27 -3.27
CA ILE A 202 -5.54 16.20 -3.18
C ILE A 202 -5.63 16.81 -1.78
N ILE A 203 -5.58 15.98 -0.73
CA ILE A 203 -5.68 16.43 0.65
C ILE A 203 -4.56 17.42 0.99
N VAL A 204 -3.32 17.07 0.66
CA VAL A 204 -2.17 17.95 0.91
C VAL A 204 -2.22 19.20 0.05
N GLY A 205 -2.58 19.07 -1.22
CA GLY A 205 -2.75 20.22 -2.12
C GLY A 205 -3.81 21.21 -1.64
N MET A 206 -4.86 20.74 -0.96
CA MET A 206 -5.87 21.60 -0.31
C MET A 206 -5.39 22.20 1.02
N LEU A 207 -4.59 21.47 1.80
CA LEU A 207 -4.05 21.94 3.08
C LEU A 207 -2.88 22.91 2.93
N THR A 208 -2.05 22.75 1.90
CA THR A 208 -0.86 23.58 1.64
C THR A 208 -1.18 25.09 1.60
N PRO A 209 -2.19 25.58 0.86
CA PRO A 209 -2.56 27.00 0.86
C PRO A 209 -3.19 27.49 2.17
N LEU A 210 -3.46 26.60 3.14
CA LEU A 210 -3.94 26.97 4.48
C LEU A 210 -2.77 27.14 5.48
N ILE A 211 -1.60 26.59 5.16
CA ILE A 211 -0.44 26.48 6.06
C ILE A 211 0.71 27.44 5.63
N LEU A 212 0.72 27.87 4.37
CA LEU A 212 1.61 28.89 3.79
C LEU A 212 0.87 30.22 3.64
#